data_AF-A0A1G1FDV1-F1
#
_entry.id   AF-A0A1G1FDV1-F1
#
_cell.length_a   1.000
_cell.length_b   1.000
_cell.length_c   1.000
_cell.angle_alpha   90.00
_cell.angle_beta   90.00
_cell.angle_gamma   90.00
#
_symmetry.space_group_name_H-M   'P 1'
#
loop_
_entity.id
_entity.type
_entity.pdbx_description
1 polymer ?
#
loop_
_entity_poly.entity_id
_entity_poly.type
_entity_poly.pdbx_seq_one_letter_code
_entity_poly.pdbx_strand_id
1 'polypeptide(L)'
;MKARLSGVVELVDFRVFGSRARGEADEFSDFDVFIEVETLDAEIKQKSRDIAWEVGFEHLIHISPLVFSRHEVEDSPLKVSPIIANISSEGVFI
;
A
#
# COMPACT_ATOMS: atom_id res chain seq x y z
N MET A 1 -8.70 -7.03 0.40
CA MET A 1 -7.61 -6.49 -0.46
C MET A 1 -6.39 -7.40 -0.53
N LYS A 2 -5.61 -7.60 0.55
CA LYS A 2 -4.39 -8.43 0.57
C LYS A 2 -4.53 -9.78 -0.14
N ALA A 3 -5.60 -10.53 0.18
CA ALA A 3 -5.85 -11.84 -0.44
C ALA A 3 -6.07 -11.78 -1.96
N ARG A 4 -6.70 -10.71 -2.48
CA ARG A 4 -6.86 -10.51 -3.93
C ARG A 4 -5.51 -10.19 -4.58
N LEU A 5 -4.72 -9.30 -3.97
CA LEU A 5 -3.39 -8.92 -4.44
C LEU A 5 -2.43 -10.12 -4.50
N SER A 6 -2.33 -10.90 -3.42
CA SER A 6 -1.43 -12.06 -3.36
C SER A 6 -1.74 -13.15 -4.40
N GLY A 7 -2.93 -13.13 -5.02
CA GLY A 7 -3.30 -14.05 -6.09
C GLY A 7 -2.89 -13.58 -7.50
N VAL A 8 -2.47 -12.32 -7.66
CA VAL A 8 -2.17 -11.73 -8.97
C VAL A 8 -0.81 -11.01 -9.06
N VAL A 9 -0.16 -10.77 -7.92
CA VAL A 9 1.19 -10.19 -7.83
C VAL A 9 2.03 -10.96 -6.83
N GLU A 10 3.36 -10.94 -7.03
CA GLU A 10 4.33 -11.45 -6.06
C GLU A 10 4.48 -10.44 -4.91
N LEU A 11 3.60 -10.56 -3.91
CA LEU A 11 3.53 -9.65 -2.76
C LEU A 11 4.64 -9.94 -1.76
N VAL A 12 5.44 -8.90 -1.43
CA VAL A 12 6.53 -8.95 -0.46
C VAL A 12 6.07 -8.43 0.90
N ASP A 13 5.42 -7.27 0.92
CA ASP A 13 4.91 -6.63 2.14
C ASP A 13 3.58 -5.91 1.86
N PHE A 14 2.73 -5.84 2.88
CA PHE A 14 1.44 -5.18 2.84
C PHE A 14 1.15 -4.55 4.20
N ARG A 15 1.03 -3.22 4.24
CA ARG A 15 0.77 -2.49 5.47
C ARG A 15 -0.27 -1.42 5.30
N VAL A 16 -1.03 -1.16 6.36
CA VAL A 16 -1.84 0.05 6.46
C VAL A 16 -1.03 1.09 7.21
N PHE A 17 -0.99 2.31 6.69
CA PHE A 17 -0.28 3.42 7.32
C PHE A 17 -1.17 4.67 7.34
N GLY A 18 -0.61 5.81 7.74
CA GLY A 18 -1.33 7.09 7.73
C GLY A 18 -2.25 7.27 8.94
N SER A 19 -3.18 8.22 8.85
CA SER A 19 -4.01 8.65 9.98
C SER A 19 -4.86 7.53 10.56
N ARG A 20 -5.35 6.61 9.72
CA ARG A 20 -6.13 5.45 10.16
C ARG A 20 -5.29 4.45 10.95
N ALA A 21 -4.03 4.25 10.59
CA ALA A 21 -3.11 3.41 11.37
C ALA A 21 -2.74 4.06 12.71
N ARG A 22 -2.59 5.40 12.74
CA ARG A 22 -2.26 6.16 13.96
C ARG A 22 -3.44 6.41 14.90
N GLY A 23 -4.68 6.12 14.47
CA GLY A 23 -5.89 6.42 15.24
C GLY A 23 -6.27 7.92 15.27
N GLU A 24 -5.70 8.70 14.34
CA GLU A 24 -5.95 10.14 14.18
C GLU A 24 -6.96 10.45 13.08
N ALA A 25 -7.49 9.42 12.43
CA ALA A 25 -8.43 9.55 11.33
C ALA A 25 -9.83 10.01 11.78
N ASP A 26 -10.43 10.85 10.94
CA ASP A 26 -11.86 11.14 10.96
C ASP A 26 -12.63 10.25 9.96
N GLU A 27 -13.94 10.47 9.85
CA GLU A 27 -14.81 9.69 8.96
C GLU A 27 -14.48 9.88 7.46
N PHE A 28 -13.83 10.98 7.08
CA PHE A 28 -13.47 11.32 5.70
C PHE A 28 -12.04 10.93 5.32
N SER A 29 -11.26 10.44 6.28
CA SER A 29 -9.87 10.09 6.06
C SER A 29 -9.71 8.93 5.09
N ASP A 30 -8.75 9.05 4.18
CA ASP A 30 -8.36 7.98 3.26
C ASP A 30 -7.85 6.73 4.01
N PHE A 31 -7.85 5.61 3.31
CA PHE A 31 -7.25 4.35 3.77
C PHE A 31 -5.94 4.13 3.00
N ASP A 32 -4.84 4.59 3.58
CA ASP A 32 -3.50 4.51 2.98
C ASP A 32 -2.92 3.09 3.12
N VAL A 33 -2.56 2.48 1.99
CA VAL A 33 -2.06 1.11 1.94
C VAL A 33 -0.72 1.07 1.23
N PHE A 34 0.32 0.62 1.93
CA PHE A 34 1.62 0.32 1.35
C PHE A 34 1.63 -1.10 0.82
N ILE A 35 2.12 -1.26 -0.40
CA ILE A 35 2.22 -2.54 -1.11
C ILE A 35 3.63 -2.64 -1.67
N GLU A 36 4.39 -3.61 -1.18
CA GLU A 36 5.68 -3.97 -1.73
C GLU A 36 5.53 -5.25 -2.56
N VAL A 37 6.05 -5.24 -3.78
CA VAL A 37 6.04 -6.38 -4.70
C VAL A 37 7.46 -6.71 -5.13
N GLU A 38 7.71 -7.96 -5.53
CA GLU A 38 9.06 -8.39 -5.91
C GLU A 38 9.57 -7.59 -7.12
N THR A 39 8.72 -7.44 -8.15
CA THR A 39 8.98 -6.59 -9.32
C THR A 39 7.77 -5.71 -9.61
N LEU A 40 8.03 -4.49 -10.12
CA LEU A 40 6.97 -3.53 -10.44
C LEU A 40 7.05 -3.10 -11.90
N ASP A 41 5.96 -3.33 -12.62
CA ASP A 41 5.74 -2.79 -13.95
C ASP A 41 4.40 -2.02 -14.02
N ALA A 42 4.07 -1.50 -15.20
CA ALA A 42 2.83 -0.74 -15.40
C ALA A 42 1.57 -1.58 -15.19
N GLU A 43 1.61 -2.88 -15.52
CA GLU A 43 0.48 -3.79 -15.39
C GLU A 43 0.19 -4.12 -13.92
N ILE A 44 1.22 -4.48 -13.15
CA ILE A 44 1.16 -4.70 -11.71
C ILE A 44 0.66 -3.45 -11.01
N LYS A 45 1.18 -2.28 -11.38
CA LYS A 45 0.74 -1.01 -10.80
C LYS A 45 -0.72 -0.71 -11.11
N GLN A 46 -1.20 -1.05 -12.30
CA GLN A 46 -2.60 -0.88 -12.67
C GLN A 46 -3.50 -1.87 -11.92
N LYS A 47 -3.16 -3.16 -11.91
CA LYS A 47 -3.90 -4.20 -11.16
C LYS A 47 -4.04 -3.84 -9.68
N SER A 48 -2.98 -3.35 -9.05
CA SER A 48 -3.02 -2.93 -7.65
C SER A 48 -3.98 -1.76 -7.42
N ARG A 49 -4.05 -0.79 -8.35
CA ARG A 49 -5.03 0.31 -8.30
C ARG A 49 -6.46 -0.19 -8.53
N ASP A 50 -6.67 -1.08 -9.49
CA ASP A 50 -7.99 -1.62 -9.79
C ASP A 50 -8.54 -2.40 -8.59
N ILE A 51 -7.73 -3.26 -7.97
CA ILE A 51 -8.10 -3.97 -6.74
C ILE A 51 -8.38 -3.01 -5.59
N ALA A 52 -7.57 -1.97 -5.42
CA ALA A 52 -7.81 -0.95 -4.39
C ALA A 52 -9.16 -0.24 -4.63
N TRP A 53 -9.46 0.10 -5.88
CA TRP A 53 -10.72 0.75 -6.26
C TRP A 53 -11.92 -0.18 -6.04
N GLU A 54 -11.86 -1.43 -6.49
CA GLU A 54 -12.93 -2.41 -6.31
C GLU A 54 -13.24 -2.63 -4.83
N VAL A 55 -12.22 -2.88 -4.02
CA VAL A 55 -12.39 -3.10 -2.58
C VAL A 55 -12.88 -1.82 -1.90
N GLY A 56 -12.33 -0.67 -2.26
CA GLY A 56 -12.79 0.62 -1.74
C GLY A 56 -14.26 0.87 -2.04
N PHE A 57 -14.69 0.60 -3.27
CA PHE A 57 -16.07 0.73 -3.70
C PHE A 57 -17.01 -0.23 -2.95
N GLU A 58 -16.64 -1.50 -2.80
CA GLU A 58 -17.40 -2.51 -2.04
C GLU A 58 -17.66 -2.10 -0.58
N HIS A 59 -16.71 -1.39 0.03
CA HIS A 59 -16.76 -0.98 1.43
C HIS A 59 -17.11 0.49 1.66
N LEU A 60 -17.38 1.24 0.59
CA LEU A 60 -17.63 2.69 0.63
C LEU A 60 -16.50 3.48 1.32
N ILE A 61 -15.26 3.08 1.09
CA ILE A 61 -14.05 3.75 1.60
C ILE A 61 -13.13 4.14 0.45
N HIS A 62 -12.44 5.27 0.56
CA HIS A 62 -11.39 5.63 -0.38
C HIS A 62 -10.08 4.96 0.04
N ILE A 63 -9.52 4.11 -0.83
CA ILE A 63 -8.24 3.44 -0.60
C ILE A 63 -7.18 4.08 -1.49
N SER A 64 -6.09 4.52 -0.86
CA SER A 64 -4.95 5.16 -1.52
C SER A 64 -3.75 4.19 -1.54
N PRO A 65 -3.57 3.37 -2.60
CA PRO A 65 -2.49 2.41 -2.67
C PRO A 65 -1.16 3.07 -3.07
N LEU A 66 -0.12 2.83 -2.28
CA LEU A 66 1.26 3.19 -2.56
C LEU A 66 2.06 1.92 -2.87
N VAL A 67 2.37 1.72 -4.15
CA VAL A 67 2.99 0.48 -4.66
C VAL A 67 4.42 0.73 -5.06
N PHE A 68 5.34 -0.08 -4.52
CA PHE A 68 6.76 -0.06 -4.86
C PHE A 68 7.29 -1.47 -5.08
N SER A 69 8.32 -1.58 -5.93
CA SER A 69 9.13 -2.79 -6.00
C SER A 69 10.06 -2.91 -4.80
N ARG A 70 10.48 -4.13 -4.50
CA ARG A 70 11.55 -4.41 -3.53
C ARG A 70 12.81 -3.60 -3.80
N HIS A 71 13.22 -3.51 -5.07
CA HIS A 71 14.38 -2.71 -5.47
C HIS A 71 14.22 -1.23 -5.10
N GLU A 72 13.04 -0.64 -5.31
CA GLU A 72 12.78 0.74 -4.92
C GLU A 72 12.88 0.92 -3.40
N VAL A 73 12.36 -0.02 -2.62
CA VAL A 73 12.37 0.03 -1.14
C VAL A 73 13.77 -0.19 -0.56
N GLU A 74 14.54 -1.13 -1.10
CA GLU A 74 15.80 -1.60 -0.50
C GLU A 74 17.07 -0.98 -1.11
N ASP A 75 17.04 -0.60 -2.39
CA ASP A 75 18.23 -0.30 -3.21
C ASP A 75 18.09 0.99 -4.04
N SER A 76 17.13 1.85 -3.73
CA SER A 76 16.97 3.17 -4.36
C SER A 76 16.98 4.31 -3.34
N PRO A 77 17.10 5.58 -3.78
CA PRO A 77 16.96 6.74 -2.89
C PRO A 77 15.64 6.78 -2.11
N LEU A 78 14.60 6.07 -2.55
CA LEU A 78 13.33 5.96 -1.84
C LEU A 78 13.49 5.34 -0.44
N LYS A 79 14.46 4.45 -0.22
CA LYS A 79 14.73 3.82 1.08
C LYS A 79 14.90 4.79 2.24
N VAL A 80 15.51 5.94 1.96
CA VAL A 80 15.78 6.99 2.96
C VAL A 80 14.72 8.10 2.94
N SER A 81 13.64 7.91 2.17
CA SER A 81 12.56 8.88 2.11
C SER A 81 11.74 8.88 3.40
N PRO A 82 11.17 10.04 3.80
CA PRO A 82 10.29 10.12 4.96
C PRO A 82 9.09 9.17 4.88
N ILE A 83 8.58 8.88 3.67
CA ILE A 83 7.42 8.01 3.51
C ILE A 83 7.76 6.56 3.88
N ILE A 84 8.91 6.02 3.45
CA ILE A 84 9.36 4.68 3.85
C ILE A 84 9.66 4.63 5.36
N ALA A 85 10.26 5.69 5.91
CA ALA A 85 10.50 5.78 7.35
C ALA A 85 9.18 5.70 8.15
N ASN A 86 8.17 6.49 7.78
CA ASN A 86 6.86 6.52 8.43
C ASN A 86 6.13 5.18 8.30
N ILE A 87 6.13 4.57 7.11
CA ILE A 87 5.51 3.24 6.89
C ILE A 87 6.19 2.18 7.75
N SER A 88 7.52 2.25 7.88
CA SER A 88 8.27 1.29 8.70
C SER A 88 7.98 1.44 10.20
N SER A 89 7.85 2.68 10.70
CA SER A 89 7.63 2.98 12.12
C SER A 89 6.17 2.89 12.57
N GLU A 90 5.23 3.28 11.71
CA GLU A 90 3.80 3.44 12.06
C GLU A 90 2.91 2.40 11.37
N GLY A 91 3.42 1.73 10.33
CA GLY A 91 2.65 0.79 9.54
C GLY A 91 2.22 -0.43 10.35
N VAL A 92 0.94 -0.77 10.25
CA VAL A 92 0.39 -1.98 10.87
C VAL A 92 0.48 -3.14 9.88
N PHE A 93 1.14 -4.21 10.30
CA PHE A 93 1.17 -5.48 9.56
C PHE A 93 -0.18 -6.18 9.65
N ILE A 94 -0.73 -6.55 8.49
CA ILE A 94 -1.98 -7.30 8.34
C ILE A 94 -1.71 -8.46 7.40
#